data_AF-A0A163B0Q5-F1
#
_entry.id   AF-A0A163B0Q5-F1
#
_cell.length_a   1.000
_cell.length_b   1.000
_cell.length_c   1.000
_cell.angle_alpha   90.00
_cell.angle_beta   90.00
_cell.angle_gamma   90.00
#
_symmetry.space_group_name_H-M   'P 1'
#
loop_
_entity.id
_entity.type
_entity.pdbx_description
1 polymer ?
#
loop_
_entity_poly.entity_id
_entity_poly.type
_entity_poly.pdbx_seq_one_letter_code
_entity_poly.pdbx_strand_id
1 'polypeptide(L)' 'MGRKKIKIQPITDDRNRQVTFLKRKHGLMKKAYELSVLCDCEVALIIFNTNGKLVQYASTEIDKILM' A
#
# COMPACT_ATOMS: atom_id res chain seq x y z
N MET A 1 -0.67 4.11 24.14
CA MET A 1 -1.65 3.02 23.87
C MET A 1 -1.08 2.10 22.80
N GLY A 2 -1.08 0.78 23.02
CA GLY A 2 -0.50 -0.22 22.10
C GLY A 2 -1.40 -0.63 20.93
N ARG A 3 -0.92 -1.54 20.09
CA ARG A 3 -1.66 -2.06 18.92
C ARG A 3 -2.83 -2.95 19.38
N LYS A 4 -4.05 -2.64 18.96
CA LYS A 4 -5.24 -3.46 19.19
C LYS A 4 -5.63 -4.23 17.92
N LYS A 5 -6.19 -5.43 18.09
CA LYS A 5 -6.79 -6.20 16.99
C LYS A 5 -8.04 -5.47 16.49
N ILE A 6 -8.21 -5.40 15.17
CA ILE A 6 -9.39 -4.83 14.51
C ILE A 6 -10.00 -5.88 13.58
N LYS A 7 -11.31 -5.79 13.31
CA LYS A 7 -11.96 -6.60 12.27
C LYS A 7 -11.49 -6.17 10.88
N ILE A 8 -11.40 -7.11 9.94
CA ILE A 8 -11.07 -6.81 8.53
C ILE A 8 -12.37 -6.50 7.79
N GLN A 9 -12.79 -5.24 7.89
CA GLN A 9 -13.97 -4.67 7.25
C GLN A 9 -13.72 -3.17 6.99
N PRO A 10 -14.53 -2.50 6.15
CA PRO A 10 -14.40 -1.06 5.94
C PRO A 10 -14.46 -0.28 7.27
N ILE A 11 -13.51 0.64 7.47
CA ILE A 11 -13.49 1.53 8.63
C ILE A 11 -14.46 2.68 8.38
N THR A 12 -15.49 2.79 9.23
CA THR A 12 -16.54 3.79 9.10
C THR A 12 -16.06 5.19 9.47
N ASP A 13 -15.26 5.32 10.53
CA ASP A 13 -14.69 6.61 10.95
C ASP A 13 -13.63 7.11 9.96
N ASP A 14 -13.89 8.28 9.36
CA ASP A 14 -13.09 8.84 8.28
C ASP A 14 -11.64 9.16 8.69
N ARG A 15 -11.46 9.73 9.89
CA ARG A 15 -10.13 10.08 10.42
C ARG A 15 -9.31 8.82 10.67
N ASN A 16 -9.90 7.81 11.29
CA ASN A 16 -9.25 6.52 11.55
C ASN A 16 -8.96 5.79 10.25
N ARG A 17 -9.85 5.86 9.25
CA ARG A 17 -9.64 5.29 7.92
C ARG A 17 -8.44 5.96 7.23
N GLN A 18 -8.37 7.29 7.25
CA GLN A 18 -7.26 8.05 6.66
C GLN A 18 -5.92 7.74 7.35
N VAL A 19 -5.87 7.76 8.69
CA VAL A 19 -4.65 7.43 9.44
C VAL A 19 -4.23 5.97 9.20
N THR A 20 -5.19 5.05 9.18
CA THR A 20 -4.93 3.63 8.90
C THR A 20 -4.41 3.43 7.48
N PHE A 21 -5.01 4.11 6.49
CA PHE A 21 -4.55 4.10 5.11
C PHE A 21 -3.09 4.55 5.01
N LEU A 22 -2.74 5.71 5.57
CA LEU A 22 -1.38 6.23 5.53
C LEU A 22 -0.36 5.23 6.12
N LYS A 23 -0.66 4.66 7.29
CA LYS A 23 0.22 3.69 7.97
C LYS A 23 0.34 2.37 7.21
N ARG A 24 -0.78 1.78 6.78
CA ARG A 24 -0.80 0.48 6.08
C ARG A 24 -0.20 0.58 4.70
N LYS A 25 -0.49 1.65 3.96
CA LYS A 25 0.07 1.93 2.64
C LYS A 25 1.59 1.97 2.70
N HIS A 26 2.16 2.68 3.67
CA HIS A 26 3.62 2.73 3.85
C HIS A 26 4.21 1.35 4.17
N GLY A 27 3.60 0.60 5.09
CA GLY A 27 4.06 -0.76 5.41
C GLY A 27 3.98 -1.72 4.22
N LEU A 28 2.93 -1.61 3.40
CA LEU A 28 2.76 -2.42 2.19
C LEU A 28 3.81 -2.07 1.13
N MET A 29 4.06 -0.78 0.89
CA MET A 29 5.12 -0.33 -0.02
C MET A 29 6.50 -0.82 0.42
N LYS A 30 6.81 -0.77 1.72
CA LYS A 30 8.04 -1.32 2.27
C LYS A 30 8.18 -2.82 1.98
N LYS A 31 7.09 -3.58 2.11
CA LYS A 31 7.08 -5.03 1.82
C LYS A 31 7.25 -5.32 0.33
N ALA A 32 6.63 -4.54 -0.55
CA ALA A 32 6.83 -4.65 -2.00
C ALA A 32 8.29 -4.39 -2.38
N TYR A 33 8.90 -3.35 -1.80
CA TYR A 33 10.32 -3.06 -1.95
C TYR A 33 11.22 -4.20 -1.45
N GLU A 34 11.03 -4.64 -0.21
CA GLU A 34 11.80 -5.74 0.38
C GLU A 34 11.73 -7.00 -0.50
N LEU A 35 10.54 -7.35 -1.00
CA LEU A 35 10.36 -8.50 -1.88
C LEU A 35 11.13 -8.35 -3.19
N SER A 36 10.98 -7.19 -3.87
CA SER A 36 11.66 -6.94 -5.15
C SER A 36 13.18 -7.07 -5.04
N VAL A 37 13.76 -6.56 -3.95
CA VAL A 37 15.22 -6.59 -3.72
C VAL A 37 15.69 -7.97 -3.30
N LEU A 38 14.99 -8.63 -2.38
CA LEU A 38 15.43 -9.92 -1.83
C LEU A 38 15.33 -11.06 -2.84
N CYS A 39 14.35 -11.00 -3.74
CA CYS A 39 14.05 -12.07 -4.67
C CYS A 39 14.37 -11.72 -6.13
N ASP A 40 15.00 -10.57 -6.39
CA ASP A 40 15.33 -10.07 -7.73
C ASP A 40 14.13 -10.17 -8.69
N CYS A 41 13.01 -9.57 -8.28
CA CYS A 41 11.76 -9.64 -9.03
C CYS A 41 11.11 -8.27 -9.21
N GLU A 42 10.41 -8.12 -10.32
CA GLU A 42 9.65 -6.90 -10.61
C GLU A 42 8.31 -6.89 -9.86
N VAL A 43 8.03 -5.78 -9.18
CA VAL A 43 6.82 -5.61 -8.37
C VAL A 43 6.20 -4.25 -8.66
N ALA A 44 4.91 -4.25 -9.03
CA ALA A 44 4.09 -3.05 -9.12
C ALA A 44 2.93 -3.10 -8.11
N LEU A 45 2.62 -1.96 -7.51
CA LEU A 45 1.51 -1.76 -6.58
C LEU A 45 0.75 -0.49 -6.96
N ILE A 46 -0.55 -0.63 -7.21
CA ILE A 46 -1.46 0.46 -7.57
C ILE A 46 -2.57 0.52 -6.51
N ILE A 47 -2.80 1.71 -5.96
CA ILE A 47 -3.83 1.95 -4.95
C ILE A 47 -4.61 3.20 -5.34
N PHE A 48 -5.91 3.03 -5.57
CA PHE A 48 -6.86 4.13 -5.67
C PHE A 48 -7.51 4.34 -4.30
N ASN A 49 -7.41 5.56 -3.76
CA ASN A 49 -8.15 5.89 -2.55
C ASN A 49 -9.57 6.38 -2.88
N THR A 50 -10.41 6.51 -1.85
CA THR A 50 -11.80 6.97 -1.98
C THR A 50 -11.93 8.39 -2.55
N ASN A 51 -10.83 9.16 -2.59
CA ASN A 51 -10.81 10.51 -3.11
C ASN A 51 -10.33 10.55 -4.57
N GLY A 52 -10.22 9.38 -5.23
CA GLY A 52 -9.76 9.26 -6.61
C GLY A 52 -8.26 9.50 -6.80
N LYS A 53 -7.48 9.65 -5.72
CA LYS A 53 -6.04 9.84 -5.83
C LYS A 53 -5.35 8.49 -6.05
N LEU A 54 -4.56 8.43 -7.11
CA LEU A 54 -3.64 7.34 -7.40
C LEU A 54 -2.43 7.42 -6.46
N VAL A 55 -2.11 6.29 -5.85
CA VAL A 55 -0.84 6.07 -5.17
C VAL A 55 -0.22 4.80 -5.73
N GLN A 56 1.01 4.91 -6.21
CA GLN A 56 1.71 3.79 -6.84
C GLN A 56 3.09 3.56 -6.26
N TYR A 57 3.57 2.33 -6.41
CA TYR A 57 4.96 1.91 -6.26
C TYR A 57 5.30 0.96 -7.40
N ALA A 58 6.50 1.09 -7.96
CA ALA A 58 7.06 0.13 -8.90
C ALA A 58 8.55 -0.02 -8.56
N SER A 59 9.05 -1.25 -8.63
CA SER A 59 10.49 -1.53 -8.44
C SER A 59 11.33 -1.00 -9.62
N THR A 60 10.73 -0.94 -10.81
CA THR A 60 11.28 -0.36 -12.04
C THR A 60 10.26 0.63 -12.64
N GLU A 61 10.26 0.86 -13.95
CA GLU A 61 9.24 1.67 -14.60
C GLU A 61 7.91 0.92 -14.65
N ILE A 62 6.83 1.53 -14.16
CA ILE A 62 5.51 0.88 -14.10
C ILE A 62 5.01 0.42 -15.47
N ASP A 63 5.32 1.19 -16.51
CA ASP A 63 4.96 0.91 -17.90
C ASP A 63 5.67 -0.36 -18.42
N LYS A 64 6.90 -0.63 -17.96
CA LYS A 64 7.65 -1.85 -18.32
C LYS A 64 7.10 -3.09 -17.61
N ILE A 65 6.48 -2.93 -16.44
CA ILE A 65 5.90 -4.05 -15.68
C ILE A 65 4.51 -4.42 -16.20
N LEU A 66 3.75 -3.45 -16.73
CA LEU A 66 2.36 -3.63 -17.17
C LEU A 66 2.19 -3.91 -18.67
N MET A 67 3.24 -3.71 -19.48
CA MET A 67 3.27 -3.99 -20.93
C MET A 67 4.20 -5.15 -21.23
#